data_AF-A0A2G9ZU30-F1
#
_entry.id   AF-A0A2G9ZU30-F1
#
_cell.length_a   1.000
_cell.length_b   1.000
_cell.length_c   1.000
_cell.angle_alpha   90.00
_cell.angle_beta   90.00
_cell.angle_gamma   90.00
#
_symmetry.space_group_name_H-M   'P 1'
#
loop_
_entity.id
_entity.type
_entity.pdbx_description
1 polymer ?
#
loop_
_entity_poly.entity_id
_entity_poly.type
_entity_poly.pdbx_seq_one_letter_code
_entity_poly.pdbx_strand_id
1 'polypeptide(L)'
;MSGAVYRQCNPQSSSYYQCVEDHFEVFEHIYEDRFGRAYGSFRSYIKEVVYRYLDCGVSHNGFARIRCGDCGHEYLFAFWFIRF
;
A
#
# COMPACT_ATOMS: atom_id res chain seq x y z
N MET A 1 8.23 -31.00 -11.26
CA MET A 1 8.72 -29.64 -10.93
C MET A 1 7.64 -28.98 -10.09
N SER A 2 7.86 -28.83 -8.79
CA SER A 2 6.98 -28.07 -7.90
C SER A 2 7.09 -26.60 -8.27
N GLY A 3 6.10 -26.08 -9.00
CA GLY A 3 6.00 -24.64 -9.28
C GLY A 3 5.85 -23.88 -7.96
N ALA A 4 6.47 -22.70 -7.86
CA ALA A 4 6.31 -21.86 -6.68
C ALA A 4 4.83 -21.51 -6.50
N VAL A 5 4.25 -21.89 -5.35
CA VAL A 5 2.89 -21.53 -4.97
C VAL A 5 2.86 -20.03 -4.73
N TYR A 6 1.97 -19.32 -5.43
CA TYR A 6 1.80 -17.87 -5.23
C TYR A 6 1.44 -17.58 -3.77
N ARG A 7 2.21 -16.70 -3.13
CA ARG A 7 1.94 -16.22 -1.77
C ARG A 7 1.38 -14.81 -1.85
N GLN A 8 0.13 -14.64 -1.43
CA GLN A 8 -0.50 -13.32 -1.38
C GLN A 8 0.29 -12.39 -0.46
N CYS A 9 0.48 -11.14 -0.92
CA CYS A 9 1.07 -10.10 -0.10
C CYS A 9 0.15 -9.77 1.09
N ASN A 10 0.73 -9.56 2.28
CA ASN A 10 0.03 -9.05 3.45
C ASN A 10 0.73 -7.79 3.96
N PRO A 11 0.42 -6.60 3.39
CA PRO A 11 1.07 -5.35 3.75
C PRO A 11 0.98 -5.05 5.26
N GLN A 12 -0.17 -5.33 5.88
CA GLN A 12 -0.46 -5.07 7.30
C GLN A 12 0.42 -5.88 8.26
N SER A 13 1.09 -6.94 7.78
CA SER A 13 2.08 -7.69 8.58
C SER A 13 3.48 -7.06 8.59
N SER A 14 3.73 -6.06 7.73
CA SER A 14 5.00 -5.37 7.67
C SER A 14 5.11 -4.34 8.78
N SER A 15 6.23 -4.32 9.51
CA SER A 15 6.51 -3.31 10.54
C SER A 15 6.50 -1.89 10.00
N TYR A 16 6.95 -1.69 8.75
CA TYR A 16 6.93 -0.38 8.11
C TYR A 16 5.50 0.08 7.81
N TYR A 17 4.63 -0.84 7.35
CA TYR A 17 3.22 -0.52 7.11
C TYR A 17 2.55 -0.07 8.42
N GLN A 18 2.69 -0.85 9.49
CA GLN A 18 2.11 -0.54 10.80
C GLN A 18 2.59 0.82 11.32
N CYS A 19 3.90 1.10 11.23
CA CYS A 19 4.47 2.37 11.66
C CYS A 19 3.86 3.57 10.91
N VAL A 20 3.66 3.45 9.59
CA VAL A 20 3.06 4.51 8.78
C VAL A 20 1.57 4.65 9.12
N GLU A 21 0.83 3.55 9.20
CA GLU A 21 -0.60 3.52 9.54
C GLU A 21 -0.88 4.17 10.90
N ASP A 22 -0.07 3.86 11.91
CA ASP A 22 -0.27 4.33 13.29
C ASP A 22 0.13 5.79 13.53
N HIS A 23 1.02 6.36 12.70
CA HIS A 23 1.68 7.62 13.01
C HIS A 23 1.54 8.72 11.96
N PHE A 24 1.15 8.40 10.71
CA PHE A 24 1.21 9.38 9.64
C PHE A 24 0.25 10.57 9.83
N GLU A 25 -0.96 10.34 10.36
CA GLU A 25 -1.92 11.41 10.64
C GLU A 25 -1.37 12.40 11.67
N VAL A 26 -0.79 11.89 12.76
CA VAL A 26 -0.15 12.72 13.78
C VAL A 26 1.05 13.47 13.20
N PHE A 27 1.86 12.80 12.38
CA PHE A 27 2.99 13.42 11.70
C PHE A 27 2.55 14.58 10.81
N GLU A 28 1.49 14.42 10.00
CA GLU A 28 0.92 15.49 9.18
C GLU A 28 0.52 16.69 10.05
N HIS A 29 -0.16 16.43 11.18
CA HIS A 29 -0.66 17.49 12.06
C HIS A 29 0.48 18.32 12.70
N ILE A 30 1.57 17.68 13.10
CA ILE A 30 2.68 18.35 13.80
C ILE A 30 3.78 18.87 12.85
N TYR A 31 3.66 18.63 11.54
CA TYR A 31 4.76 18.83 10.61
C TYR A 31 5.23 20.28 10.54
N GLU A 32 4.30 21.21 10.31
CA GLU A 32 4.63 22.63 10.16
C GLU A 32 5.32 23.18 11.41
N ASP A 33 4.81 22.83 12.60
CA ASP A 33 5.34 23.30 13.87
C ASP A 33 6.74 22.76 14.19
N ARG A 34 7.00 21.48 13.89
CA ARG A 34 8.24 20.80 14.28
C ARG A 34 9.31 20.79 13.21
N PHE A 35 8.90 20.70 11.95
CA PHE A 35 9.79 20.39 10.81
C PHE A 35 9.77 21.47 9.73
N GLY A 36 8.72 22.30 9.66
CA GLY A 36 8.56 23.35 8.64
C GLY A 36 9.78 24.28 8.54
N ARG A 37 10.35 24.68 9.68
CA ARG A 37 11.54 25.56 9.71
C ARG A 37 12.81 24.91 9.13
N ALA A 38 12.97 23.60 9.31
CA ALA A 38 14.18 22.89 8.90
C ALA A 38 14.08 22.28 7.50
N TYR A 39 12.88 21.86 7.10
CA TYR A 39 12.65 21.09 5.87
C TYR A 39 11.71 21.79 4.86
N GLY A 40 11.19 22.96 5.20
CA GLY A 40 10.21 23.70 4.39
C GLY A 40 8.78 23.21 4.61
N SER A 41 7.84 23.80 3.87
CA SER A 41 6.41 23.46 3.97
C SER A 41 6.11 22.02 3.58
N PHE A 42 5.11 21.43 4.24
CA PHE A 42 4.60 20.11 3.92
C PHE A 42 4.05 20.08 2.49
N ARG A 43 4.50 19.09 1.70
CA ARG A 43 4.08 18.95 0.31
C ARG A 43 2.86 18.05 0.24
N SER A 44 1.75 18.57 -0.28
CA SER A 44 0.48 17.84 -0.38
C SER A 44 0.57 16.49 -1.13
N TYR A 45 1.46 16.36 -2.11
CA TYR A 45 1.64 15.08 -2.82
C TYR A 45 2.16 13.96 -1.92
N ILE A 46 2.90 14.28 -0.84
CA ILE A 46 3.42 13.27 0.10
C ILE A 46 2.24 12.58 0.79
N LYS A 47 1.23 13.36 1.20
CA LYS A 47 -0.04 12.84 1.73
C LYS A 47 -0.66 11.82 0.78
N GLU A 48 -0.83 12.21 -0.47
CA GLU A 48 -1.44 11.37 -1.51
C GLU A 48 -0.67 10.06 -1.72
N VAL A 49 0.65 10.10 -1.77
CA VAL A 49 1.50 8.91 -1.93
C VAL A 49 1.41 7.99 -0.71
N VAL A 50 1.41 8.54 0.50
CA VAL A 50 1.33 7.73 1.72
C VAL A 50 -0.02 7.03 1.86
N TYR A 51 -1.14 7.72 1.59
CA TYR A 51 -2.44 7.04 1.59
C TYR A 51 -2.57 5.99 0.51
N ARG A 52 -2.03 6.24 -0.70
CA ARG A 52 -1.95 5.20 -1.75
C ARG A 52 -1.14 3.99 -1.32
N TYR A 53 -0.06 4.21 -0.57
CA TYR A 53 0.74 3.13 -0.02
C TYR A 53 -0.06 2.30 1.01
N LEU A 54 -0.79 2.96 1.91
CA LEU A 54 -1.64 2.29 2.90
C LEU A 54 -2.81 1.53 2.24
N ASP A 55 -3.35 2.03 1.12
CA ASP A 55 -4.42 1.34 0.38
C ASP A 55 -3.91 0.16 -0.48
N CYS A 56 -2.60 0.07 -0.72
CA CYS A 56 -2.02 -0.90 -1.64
C CYS A 56 -1.94 -2.30 -1.03
N GLY A 57 -2.36 -3.32 -1.79
CA GLY A 57 -2.21 -4.74 -1.41
C GLY A 57 -3.20 -5.22 -0.34
N VAL A 58 -4.14 -4.37 0.08
CA VAL A 58 -5.26 -4.74 0.96
C VAL A 58 -6.39 -5.36 0.12
N SER A 59 -6.70 -6.63 0.34
CA SER A 59 -7.69 -7.35 -0.47
C SER A 59 -9.11 -6.77 -0.39
N HIS A 60 -9.45 -6.11 0.72
CA HIS A 60 -10.72 -5.37 0.87
C HIS A 60 -10.87 -4.20 -0.12
N ASN A 61 -9.76 -3.67 -0.65
CA ASN A 61 -9.75 -2.52 -1.55
C ASN A 61 -9.86 -2.90 -3.04
N GLY A 62 -9.94 -4.21 -3.35
CA GLY A 62 -10.06 -4.73 -4.71
C GLY A 62 -9.02 -5.80 -5.04
N PHE A 63 -9.36 -6.70 -5.98
CA PHE A 63 -8.47 -7.76 -6.43
C PHE A 63 -8.74 -8.17 -7.89
N ALA A 64 -7.71 -8.69 -8.55
CA ALA A 64 -7.79 -9.34 -9.86
C ALA A 64 -7.88 -10.84 -9.63
N ARG A 65 -8.84 -11.49 -10.29
CA ARG A 65 -8.85 -12.93 -10.45
C ARG A 65 -8.08 -13.27 -11.72
N ILE A 66 -6.91 -13.86 -11.58
CA ILE A 66 -6.05 -14.25 -12.70
C ILE A 66 -6.21 -15.74 -12.92
N ARG A 67 -6.49 -16.14 -14.16
CA ARG A 67 -6.61 -17.54 -14.58
C ARG A 67 -5.58 -17.85 -15.65
N CYS A 68 -4.81 -18.91 -15.46
CA CYS A 68 -3.91 -19.42 -16.48
C CYS A 68 -4.72 -20.13 -17.60
N GLY A 69 -4.44 -19.80 -18.86
CA GLY A 69 -5.10 -20.39 -20.02
C GLY A 69 -4.75 -21.87 -20.25
N ASP A 70 -3.51 -22.27 -19.91
CA ASP A 70 -3.00 -23.61 -20.21
C ASP A 70 -3.32 -24.63 -19.12
N CYS A 71 -3.19 -24.25 -17.84
CA CYS A 71 -3.36 -25.17 -16.70
C CYS A 71 -4.62 -24.90 -15.86
N GLY A 72 -5.35 -23.82 -16.13
CA GLY A 72 -6.57 -23.47 -15.41
C GLY A 72 -6.37 -23.02 -13.95
N HIS A 73 -5.13 -22.90 -13.47
CA HIS A 73 -4.85 -22.41 -12.12
C HIS A 73 -5.33 -20.97 -11.93
N GLU A 74 -5.95 -20.70 -10.79
CA GLU A 74 -6.50 -19.40 -10.44
C GLU A 74 -5.92 -18.87 -9.13
N TYR A 75 -5.63 -17.58 -9.10
CA TYR A 75 -5.27 -16.88 -7.86
C TYR A 75 -5.83 -15.46 -7.84
N LEU A 76 -5.98 -14.94 -6.62
CA LEU A 76 -6.41 -13.57 -6.38
C LEU A 76 -5.20 -12.69 -6.14
N PHE A 77 -5.05 -11.64 -6.93
CA PHE A 77 -4.02 -10.63 -6.77
C PHE A 77 -4.67 -9.38 -6.18
N ALA A 78 -4.34 -9.03 -4.94
CA ALA A 78 -4.80 -7.79 -4.32
C ALA A 78 -4.04 -6.61 -4.94
N PHE A 79 -4.76 -5.66 -5.54
CA PHE A 79 -4.19 -4.42 -6.05
C PHE A 79 -5.21 -3.29 -5.91
N TRP A 80 -4.73 -2.08 -5.70
CA TRP A 80 -5.57 -0.89 -5.71
C TRP A 80 -5.72 -0.38 -7.15
N PHE A 81 -6.98 -0.16 -7.55
CA PHE A 81 -7.50 0.60 -8.69
C PHE A 81 -6.49 0.99 -9.79
N ILE A 82 -6.46 0.21 -10.87
CA ILE A 82 -6.07 0.73 -12.19
C ILE A 82 -7.13 1.79 -12.55
N ARG A 83 -6.80 3.08 -12.40
CA ARG A 83 -7.41 4.09 -13.29
C ARG A 83 -6.72 3.94 -14.63
N PHE A 84 -7.41 3.29 -15.56
CA PHE A 84 -7.22 3.61 -16.98
C PHE A 84 -7.69 5.04 -17.22
#